data_AF-A0A967WV51-F1
#
_entry.id   AF-A0A967WV51-F1
#
_cell.length_a   1.000
_cell.length_b   1.000
_cell.length_c   1.000
_cell.angle_alpha   90.00
_cell.angle_beta   90.00
_cell.angle_gamma   90.00
#
_symmetry.space_group_name_H-M   'P 1'
#
loop_
_entity.id
_entity.type
_entity.pdbx_description
1 polymer ?
#
loop_
_entity_poly.entity_id
_entity_poly.type
_entity_poly.pdbx_seq_one_letter_code
_entity_poly.pdbx_strand_id
1 'polypeptide(L)'
;VPRYLQLPDSLPERVRLLAEQLTEGLNSPYDKAVTIERTLRKIPYDDQIEGPGLRQDGVDYFLFEAQAGYCDYYASSMVVLLRAVGVPARYVRGYSEG
;
A
#
# COMPACT_ATOMS: atom_id res chain seq x y z
N VAL A 1 4.68 17.94 -8.24
CA VAL A 1 3.89 16.69 -8.25
C VAL A 1 2.41 17.04 -8.08
N PRO A 2 1.48 16.53 -8.91
CA PRO A 2 0.04 16.77 -8.73
C PRO A 2 -0.43 16.35 -7.34
N ARG A 3 -1.48 16.99 -6.82
CA ARG A 3 -2.04 16.68 -5.49
C ARG A 3 -2.45 15.20 -5.41
N TYR A 4 -2.19 14.57 -4.26
CA TYR A 4 -2.47 13.15 -3.98
C TYR A 4 -1.62 12.13 -4.74
N LEU A 5 -0.47 12.54 -5.30
CA LEU A 5 0.57 11.67 -5.87
C LEU A 5 1.91 11.79 -5.13
N GLN A 6 1.96 12.54 -4.04
CA GLN A 6 3.18 12.76 -3.27
C GLN A 6 3.64 11.46 -2.61
N LEU A 7 4.91 11.11 -2.84
CA LEU A 7 5.65 10.05 -2.18
C LEU A 7 7.00 10.60 -1.74
N PRO A 8 7.57 10.15 -0.61
CA PRO A 8 8.89 10.56 -0.19
C PRO A 8 9.96 9.98 -1.13
N ASP A 9 11.08 10.70 -1.29
CA ASP A 9 12.22 10.21 -2.08
C ASP A 9 12.89 8.98 -1.43
N SER A 10 12.64 8.77 -0.12
CA SER A 10 13.11 7.61 0.65
C SER A 10 12.23 6.37 0.52
N LEU A 11 11.19 6.38 -0.33
CA LEU A 11 10.33 5.21 -0.53
C LEU A 11 11.19 4.05 -1.07
N PRO A 12 11.16 2.86 -0.44
CA PRO A 12 11.95 1.72 -0.93
C PRO A 12 11.60 1.33 -2.37
N GLU A 13 12.63 1.07 -3.17
CA GLU A 13 12.48 0.77 -4.60
C GLU A 13 11.62 -0.47 -4.84
N ARG A 14 11.73 -1.50 -3.99
CA ARG A 14 10.92 -2.72 -4.10
C ARG A 14 9.42 -2.45 -3.99
N VAL A 15 8.99 -1.42 -3.27
CA VAL A 15 7.57 -1.02 -3.19
C VAL A 15 7.11 -0.42 -4.53
N ARG A 16 7.95 0.40 -5.18
CA ARG A 16 7.65 0.98 -6.50
C ARG A 16 7.55 -0.10 -7.56
N LEU A 17 8.54 -0.99 -7.60
CA LEU A 17 8.60 -2.11 -8.53
C LEU A 17 7.40 -3.05 -8.35
N LEU A 18 6.99 -3.34 -7.12
CA LEU A 18 5.77 -4.12 -6.88
C LEU A 18 4.53 -3.43 -7.45
N ALA A 19 4.39 -2.12 -7.26
CA ALA A 19 3.24 -1.39 -7.80
C ALA A 19 3.21 -1.44 -9.33
N GLU A 20 4.36 -1.22 -9.98
CA GLU A 20 4.52 -1.31 -11.43
C GLU A 20 4.19 -2.72 -11.93
N GLN A 21 4.76 -3.76 -11.31
CA GLN A 21 4.52 -5.15 -11.66
C GLN A 21 3.03 -5.54 -11.51
N LEU A 22 2.39 -5.16 -10.41
CA LEU A 22 0.97 -5.46 -10.18
C LEU A 22 0.06 -4.78 -11.20
N THR A 23 0.51 -3.70 -11.84
CA THR A 23 -0.32 -2.88 -12.72
C THR A 23 0.14 -2.87 -14.16
N GLU A 24 1.08 -3.75 -14.50
CA GLU A 24 1.62 -3.88 -15.85
C GLU A 24 0.51 -4.18 -16.86
N GLY A 25 0.50 -3.44 -17.97
CA GLY A 25 -0.53 -3.54 -19.00
C GLY A 25 -1.91 -2.95 -18.64
N LEU A 26 -2.12 -2.48 -17.40
CA LEU A 26 -3.37 -1.86 -16.98
C LEU A 26 -3.35 -0.35 -17.23
N ASN A 27 -4.29 0.14 -18.05
CA ASN A 27 -4.41 1.57 -18.35
C ASN A 27 -5.44 2.29 -17.47
N SER A 28 -6.45 1.56 -16.97
CA SER A 28 -7.53 2.13 -16.17
C SER A 28 -7.12 2.31 -14.70
N PRO A 29 -7.27 3.52 -14.11
CA PRO A 29 -7.06 3.73 -12.67
C PRO A 29 -7.90 2.78 -11.79
N TYR A 30 -9.09 2.41 -12.26
CA TYR A 30 -9.97 1.47 -11.57
C TYR A 30 -9.38 0.06 -11.55
N ASP A 31 -8.90 -0.44 -12.70
CA ASP A 31 -8.33 -1.79 -12.78
C ASP A 31 -7.04 -1.91 -11.98
N LYS A 32 -6.23 -0.84 -11.94
CA LYS A 32 -5.06 -0.73 -11.06
C LYS A 32 -5.47 -0.85 -9.59
N ALA A 33 -6.50 -0.11 -9.17
CA ALA A 33 -6.97 -0.12 -7.80
C ALA A 33 -7.54 -1.48 -7.38
N VAL A 34 -8.37 -2.10 -8.21
CA VAL A 34 -8.92 -3.44 -7.94
C VAL A 34 -7.83 -4.49 -7.87
N THR A 35 -6.81 -4.42 -8.74
CA THR A 35 -5.71 -5.38 -8.72
C THR A 35 -4.87 -5.25 -7.46
N ILE A 36 -4.49 -4.03 -7.07
CA ILE A 36 -3.76 -3.78 -5.82
C ILE A 36 -4.59 -4.24 -4.61
N GLU A 37 -5.87 -3.86 -4.54
CA GLU A 37 -6.77 -4.27 -3.46
C GLU A 37 -6.84 -5.80 -3.32
N ARG A 38 -7.04 -6.51 -4.43
CA ARG A 38 -7.10 -7.98 -4.45
C ARG A 38 -5.80 -8.62 -3.99
N THR A 39 -4.66 -8.04 -4.31
CA THR A 39 -3.36 -8.50 -3.82
C THR A 39 -3.25 -8.31 -2.32
N LEU A 40 -3.56 -7.11 -1.82
CA LEU A 40 -3.51 -6.82 -0.39
C LEU A 40 -4.47 -7.71 0.40
N ARG A 41 -5.68 -7.99 -0.10
CA ARG A 41 -6.66 -8.88 0.54
C ARG A 41 -6.19 -10.33 0.73
N LYS A 42 -5.11 -10.76 0.07
CA LYS A 42 -4.52 -12.10 0.28
C LYS A 42 -3.60 -12.15 1.50
N ILE A 43 -3.15 -11.00 2.00
CA ILE A 43 -2.32 -10.90 3.20
C ILE A 43 -3.23 -11.14 4.42
N PRO A 44 -2.89 -12.07 5.34
CA PRO A 44 -3.64 -12.31 6.58
C PRO A 44 -3.81 -11.07 7.47
N TYR A 45 -5.01 -10.93 8.04
CA TYR A 45 -5.26 -9.93 9.07
C TYR A 45 -4.75 -10.43 10.42
N ASP A 46 -3.90 -9.66 11.08
CA ASP A 46 -3.35 -9.93 12.41
C ASP A 46 -3.02 -8.61 13.11
N ASP A 47 -3.63 -8.38 14.29
CA ASP A 47 -3.40 -7.20 15.12
C ASP A 47 -2.35 -7.40 16.22
N GLN A 48 -1.77 -8.60 16.29
CA GLN A 48 -0.71 -8.99 17.23
C GLN A 48 0.69 -9.03 16.59
N ILE A 49 0.85 -8.51 15.38
CA ILE A 49 2.15 -8.49 14.72
C ILE A 49 3.17 -7.63 15.48
N GLU A 50 4.44 -8.02 15.44
CA GLU A 50 5.51 -7.12 15.83
C GLU A 50 5.56 -5.93 14.88
N GLY A 51 5.81 -4.74 15.42
CA GLY A 51 5.95 -3.53 14.60
C GLY A 51 7.25 -3.54 13.80
N PRO A 52 7.33 -2.72 12.72
CA PRO A 52 8.57 -2.56 11.96
C PRO A 52 9.71 -2.08 12.87
N GLY A 53 10.93 -2.44 12.51
CA GLY A 53 12.13 -1.97 13.19
C GLY A 53 12.27 -0.45 13.16
N LEU A 54 13.09 0.10 14.06
CA LEU A 54 13.39 1.53 14.07
C LEU A 54 13.93 1.98 12.71
N ARG A 55 13.27 2.97 12.10
CA ARG A 55 13.59 3.54 10.77
C ARG A 55 13.30 2.63 9.58
N GLN A 56 12.64 1.49 9.78
CA GLN A 56 12.13 0.68 8.69
C GLN A 56 10.84 1.29 8.14
N ASP A 57 10.65 1.24 6.82
CA ASP A 57 9.41 1.69 6.19
C ASP A 57 8.29 0.68 6.48
N GLY A 58 7.16 1.17 7.01
CA GLY A 58 6.06 0.30 7.44
C GLY A 58 5.30 -0.38 6.29
N VAL A 59 5.24 0.25 5.12
CA VAL A 59 4.60 -0.35 3.92
C VAL A 59 5.48 -1.47 3.39
N ASP A 60 6.77 -1.20 3.31
CA ASP A 60 7.79 -2.15 2.92
C ASP A 60 7.85 -3.38 3.85
N TYR A 61 7.87 -3.14 5.16
CA TYR A 61 7.79 -4.18 6.19
C TYR A 61 6.54 -5.06 6.02
N PHE A 62 5.36 -4.44 5.90
CA PHE A 62 4.10 -5.17 5.75
C PHE A 62 4.05 -6.04 4.48
N LEU A 63 4.48 -5.48 3.34
CA LEU A 63 4.38 -6.15 2.04
C LEU A 63 5.36 -7.32 1.89
N PHE A 64 6.55 -7.24 2.49
CA PHE A 64 7.64 -8.16 2.19
C PHE A 64 8.17 -8.96 3.39
N GLU A 65 7.95 -8.51 4.63
CA GLU A 65 8.53 -9.13 5.82
C GLU A 65 7.46 -9.68 6.75
N ALA A 66 6.57 -8.82 7.27
CA ALA A 66 5.52 -9.25 8.18
C ALA A 66 4.55 -10.23 7.50
N GLN A 67 4.16 -9.90 6.26
CA GLN A 67 3.13 -10.63 5.49
C GLN A 67 1.85 -10.93 6.30
N ALA A 68 1.55 -10.08 7.27
CA ALA A 68 0.33 -10.03 8.07
C ALA A 68 0.22 -8.62 8.67
N GLY A 69 -0.97 -8.18 9.02
CA GLY A 69 -1.14 -6.89 9.70
C GLY A 69 -2.59 -6.47 9.88
N TYR A 70 -2.79 -5.23 10.32
CA TYR A 70 -4.12 -4.66 10.57
C TYR A 70 -4.41 -3.44 9.70
N CYS A 71 -5.59 -2.86 9.87
CA CYS A 71 -6.19 -1.88 8.94
C CYS A 71 -5.26 -0.73 8.49
N ASP A 72 -4.41 -0.19 9.36
CA ASP A 72 -3.49 0.89 9.02
C ASP A 72 -2.46 0.48 7.95
N TYR A 73 -1.94 -0.75 8.02
CA TYR A 73 -0.97 -1.26 7.04
C TYR A 73 -1.61 -1.46 5.67
N TYR A 74 -2.81 -2.04 5.61
CA TYR A 74 -3.55 -2.17 4.35
C TYR A 74 -3.85 -0.81 3.72
N ALA A 75 -4.41 0.11 4.50
CA ALA A 75 -4.78 1.43 4.01
C ALA A 75 -3.55 2.24 3.55
N SER A 76 -2.46 2.20 4.29
CA SER A 76 -1.21 2.87 3.92
C SER A 76 -0.60 2.27 2.65
N SER A 77 -0.51 0.94 2.58
CA SER A 77 0.04 0.25 1.42
C SER A 77 -0.78 0.49 0.16
N MET A 78 -2.11 0.47 0.26
CA MET A 78 -3.01 0.79 -0.85
C MET A 78 -2.72 2.19 -1.40
N VAL A 79 -2.62 3.19 -0.52
CA VAL A 79 -2.36 4.57 -0.94
C VAL A 79 -0.98 4.71 -1.57
N VAL A 80 0.06 4.10 -0.98
CA VAL A 80 1.43 4.20 -1.50
C VAL A 80 1.56 3.52 -2.87
N LEU A 81 1.05 2.29 -3.01
CA LEU A 81 1.10 1.55 -4.28
C LEU A 81 0.33 2.30 -5.38
N LEU A 82 -0.85 2.83 -5.10
CA LEU A 82 -1.63 3.62 -6.07
C LEU A 82 -0.88 4.87 -6.54
N ARG A 83 -0.30 5.62 -5.59
CA ARG A 83 0.47 6.82 -5.92
C ARG A 83 1.70 6.51 -6.76
N ALA A 84 2.36 5.38 -6.49
CA ALA A 84 3.55 4.95 -7.22
C ALA A 84 3.26 4.74 -8.71
N VAL A 85 2.03 4.32 -9.06
CA VAL A 85 1.58 4.08 -10.45
C VAL A 85 0.71 5.20 -11.02
N GLY A 86 0.76 6.39 -10.39
CA GLY A 86 0.12 7.61 -10.90
C GLY A 86 -1.37 7.73 -10.62
N VAL A 87 -1.94 6.91 -9.71
CA VAL A 87 -3.34 7.00 -9.31
C VAL A 87 -3.47 7.88 -8.05
N PRO A 88 -4.17 9.03 -8.12
CA PRO A 88 -4.32 9.91 -6.96
C PRO A 88 -5.09 9.22 -5.83
N ALA A 89 -4.48 9.15 -4.64
CA ALA A 89 -5.06 8.46 -3.49
C ALA A 89 -4.80 9.21 -2.17
N ARG A 90 -5.67 9.02 -1.17
CA ARG A 90 -5.52 9.59 0.18
C ARG A 90 -5.92 8.56 1.24
N TYR A 91 -5.21 8.58 2.36
CA TYR A 91 -5.58 7.82 3.55
C TYR A 91 -6.78 8.51 4.24
N VAL A 92 -7.74 7.71 4.70
CA VAL A 92 -8.92 8.18 5.44
C VAL A 92 -9.11 7.24 6.63
N ARG A 93 -9.38 7.83 7.80
CA ARG A 93 -9.74 7.10 9.02
C ARG A 93 -11.17 7.44 9.42
N GLY A 94 -11.88 6.45 9.94
CA GLY A 94 -13.24 6.56 10.45
C GLY A 94 -13.54 5.44 11.43
N TYR A 95 -14.79 5.34 11.86
CA TYR A 95 -15.28 4.29 12.73
C TYR A 95 -16.24 3.39 11.96
N SER A 96 -16.14 2.07 12.12
CA SER A 96 -17.15 1.14 11.62
C SER A 96 -18.38 1.19 12.50
N GLU A 97 -19.54 0.86 11.94
CA GLU A 97 -20.73 0.58 12.74
C GLU A 97 -20.43 -0.65 13.63
N GLY A 98 -20.63 -0.50 14.93
CA GLY A 98 -20.29 -1.49 15.96
C GLY A 98 -21.30 -2.62 16.06
#